data_AF-A0A9E0PGV8-F1
#
_entry.id   AF-A0A9E0PGV8-F1
#
_cell.length_a   1.000
_cell.length_b   1.000
_cell.length_c   1.000
_cell.angle_alpha   90.00
_cell.angle_beta   90.00
_cell.angle_gamma   90.00
#
_symmetry.space_group_name_H-M   'P 1'
#
loop_
_entity.id
_entity.type
_entity.pdbx_description
1 polymer ?
#
loop_
_entity_poly.entity_id
_entity_poly.type
_entity_poly.pdbx_seq_one_letter_code
_entity_poly.pdbx_strand_id
1 'polypeptide(L)'
;PPNMGIYNVSKHAVVSLTETLYQDLSLVTDQVGASLLCPFFVPTGISQSHRNRPATLAADKPTQSQIIGQAMSDKAVGSGKITAAEVAHKVFDAVASGQFYIFSHPKALASVQTRMEDVVQARNPTDPFADKPELGQQLRAQLRAG
;
A
#
# COMPACT_ATOMS: atom_id res chain seq x y z
N PRO A 1 1.31 6.51 3.08
CA PRO A 1 0.49 7.61 3.68
C PRO A 1 0.52 7.54 5.21
N PRO A 2 0.28 8.66 5.92
CA PRO A 2 0.18 8.70 7.38
C PRO A 2 -0.94 7.81 7.92
N ASN A 3 -0.91 7.51 9.22
CA ASN A 3 -1.94 6.73 9.93
C ASN A 3 -2.15 5.29 9.45
N MET A 4 -1.16 4.73 8.73
CA MET A 4 -1.16 3.33 8.25
C MET A 4 0.14 2.61 8.60
N GLY A 5 0.83 2.99 9.68
CA GLY A 5 2.19 2.54 10.00
C GLY A 5 2.35 1.02 10.01
N ILE A 6 1.46 0.30 10.71
CA ILE A 6 1.49 -1.18 10.79
C ILE A 6 1.35 -1.82 9.40
N TYR A 7 0.39 -1.33 8.61
CA TYR A 7 0.18 -1.81 7.24
C TYR A 7 1.38 -1.48 6.34
N ASN A 8 1.92 -0.26 6.41
CA ASN A 8 3.05 0.18 5.60
C ASN A 8 4.31 -0.64 5.89
N VAL A 9 4.61 -0.90 7.17
CA VAL A 9 5.78 -1.70 7.58
C VAL A 9 5.64 -3.13 7.11
N SER A 10 4.49 -3.77 7.37
CA SER A 10 4.27 -5.16 6.91
C SER A 10 4.36 -5.29 5.38
N LYS A 11 3.89 -4.31 4.61
CA LYS A 11 4.01 -4.34 3.15
C LYS A 11 5.41 -4.05 2.63
N HIS A 12 6.20 -3.21 3.29
CA HIS A 12 7.63 -3.07 2.96
C HIS A 12 8.43 -4.35 3.27
N ALA A 13 8.09 -5.06 4.35
CA ALA A 13 8.71 -6.35 4.65
C ALA A 13 8.44 -7.37 3.54
N VAL A 14 7.20 -7.42 3.03
CA VAL A 14 6.86 -8.28 1.87
C VAL A 14 7.66 -7.89 0.62
N VAL A 15 7.81 -6.59 0.33
CA VAL A 15 8.61 -6.11 -0.81
C VAL A 15 10.04 -6.66 -0.74
N SER A 16 10.74 -6.42 0.38
CA SER A 16 12.12 -6.88 0.55
C SER A 16 12.22 -8.41 0.56
N LEU A 17 11.28 -9.11 1.22
CA LEU A 17 11.25 -10.56 1.24
C LEU A 17 11.13 -11.15 -0.18
N THR A 18 10.22 -10.61 -1.00
CA THR A 18 9.98 -11.13 -2.35
C THR A 18 11.10 -10.78 -3.31
N GLU A 19 11.76 -9.62 -3.16
CA GLU A 19 12.98 -9.26 -3.90
C GLU A 19 14.13 -10.24 -3.61
N THR A 20 14.35 -10.58 -2.33
CA THR A 20 15.35 -11.58 -1.95
C THR A 20 14.98 -12.96 -2.50
N LEU A 21 13.72 -13.39 -2.36
CA LEU A 21 13.25 -14.68 -2.89
C LEU A 21 13.46 -14.81 -4.40
N TYR A 22 13.25 -13.74 -5.16
CA TYR A 22 13.49 -13.75 -6.61
C TYR A 22 14.95 -14.07 -6.96
N GLN A 23 15.91 -13.50 -6.22
CA GLN A 23 17.33 -13.78 -6.41
C GLN A 23 17.69 -15.18 -5.90
N ASP A 24 17.17 -15.59 -4.74
CA ASP A 24 17.44 -16.92 -4.19
C ASP A 24 16.98 -18.03 -5.14
N LEU A 25 15.80 -17.87 -5.76
CA LEU A 25 15.28 -18.83 -6.74
C LEU A 25 16.14 -18.89 -8.01
N SER A 26 16.58 -17.74 -8.54
CA SER A 26 17.41 -17.69 -9.76
C SER A 26 18.78 -18.35 -9.57
N LEU A 27 19.27 -18.46 -8.33
CA LEU A 27 20.50 -19.17 -8.01
C LEU A 27 20.34 -20.70 -8.00
N VAL A 28 19.12 -21.22 -7.82
CA VAL A 28 18.89 -22.67 -7.60
C VAL A 28 18.04 -23.35 -8.66
N THR A 29 17.24 -22.61 -9.45
CA THR A 29 16.37 -23.19 -10.47
C THR A 29 15.88 -22.17 -11.50
N ASP A 30 15.68 -22.62 -12.73
CA ASP A 30 14.99 -21.87 -13.80
C ASP A 30 13.49 -22.24 -13.90
N GLN A 31 13.02 -23.22 -13.12
CA GLN A 31 11.65 -23.75 -13.21
C GLN A 31 10.64 -23.00 -12.31
N VAL A 32 11.12 -22.24 -11.34
CA VAL A 32 10.29 -21.53 -10.36
C VAL A 32 10.77 -20.09 -10.25
N GLY A 33 9.85 -19.14 -10.37
CA GLY A 33 10.12 -17.71 -10.20
C GLY A 33 9.20 -17.07 -9.16
N ALA A 34 9.45 -15.79 -8.89
CA ALA A 34 8.62 -14.96 -8.02
C ALA A 34 8.24 -13.64 -8.71
N SER A 35 7.08 -13.09 -8.36
CA SER A 35 6.64 -11.76 -8.76
C SER A 35 6.05 -11.04 -7.55
N LEU A 36 6.12 -9.71 -7.54
CA LEU A 36 5.61 -8.85 -6.49
C LEU A 36 4.48 -7.98 -7.01
N LEU A 37 3.26 -8.23 -6.51
CA LEU A 37 2.10 -7.39 -6.77
C LEU A 37 2.05 -6.19 -5.81
N CYS A 38 2.12 -4.98 -6.38
CA CYS A 38 2.07 -3.70 -5.69
C CYS A 38 0.84 -2.89 -6.16
N PRO A 39 -0.37 -3.22 -5.67
CA PRO A 39 -1.57 -2.52 -6.09
C PRO A 39 -1.74 -1.22 -5.32
N PHE A 40 -2.44 -0.27 -5.94
CA PHE A 40 -3.02 0.87 -5.23
C PHE A 40 -4.43 0.51 -4.70
N PHE A 41 -5.28 1.49 -4.40
CA PHE A 41 -6.65 1.21 -3.95
C PHE A 41 -7.48 0.51 -5.03
N VAL A 42 -8.04 -0.66 -4.67
CA VAL A 42 -8.90 -1.51 -5.49
C VAL A 42 -10.18 -1.76 -4.70
N PRO A 43 -11.38 -1.60 -5.29
CA PRO A 43 -12.65 -1.84 -4.61
C PRO A 43 -12.77 -3.30 -4.15
N THR A 44 -12.48 -3.52 -2.88
CA THR A 44 -12.50 -4.83 -2.20
C THR A 44 -12.97 -4.62 -0.77
N GLY A 45 -13.15 -5.69 -0.01
CA GLY A 45 -13.47 -5.59 1.42
C GLY A 45 -12.29 -5.22 2.32
N ILE A 46 -11.13 -4.80 1.83
CA ILE A 46 -9.92 -4.66 2.68
C ILE A 46 -10.08 -3.64 3.81
N SER A 47 -10.85 -2.56 3.59
CA SER A 47 -11.11 -1.56 4.63
C SER A 47 -11.96 -2.12 5.78
N GLN A 48 -12.73 -3.18 5.53
CA GLN A 48 -13.54 -3.87 6.53
C GLN A 48 -12.82 -5.11 7.11
N SER A 49 -11.48 -5.13 7.09
CA SER A 49 -10.65 -6.29 7.47
C SER A 49 -10.75 -6.70 8.94
N HIS A 50 -11.29 -5.85 9.81
CA HIS A 50 -11.58 -6.21 11.20
C HIS A 50 -12.50 -7.44 11.31
N ARG A 51 -13.34 -7.71 10.30
CA ARG A 51 -14.15 -8.94 10.22
C ARG A 51 -13.33 -10.24 10.20
N ASN A 52 -12.06 -10.15 9.80
CA ASN A 52 -11.13 -11.29 9.73
C ASN A 52 -10.20 -11.37 10.95
N ARG A 53 -10.35 -10.48 11.94
CA ARG A 53 -9.47 -10.44 13.11
C ARG A 53 -9.77 -11.62 14.04
N PRO A 54 -8.78 -12.45 14.41
CA PRO A 54 -8.98 -13.53 15.37
C PRO A 54 -9.50 -13.01 16.71
N ALA A 55 -10.40 -13.76 17.34
CA ALA A 55 -11.01 -13.38 18.63
C ALA A 55 -9.97 -13.17 19.75
N THR A 56 -8.85 -13.89 19.69
CA THR A 56 -7.72 -13.77 20.63
C THR A 56 -6.97 -12.44 20.53
N LEU A 57 -7.22 -11.66 19.47
CA LEU A 57 -6.63 -10.35 19.22
C LEU A 57 -7.71 -9.26 19.24
N ALA A 58 -8.66 -9.33 20.17
CA ALA A 58 -9.77 -8.38 20.26
C ALA A 58 -9.29 -6.92 20.22
N ALA A 59 -10.07 -6.07 19.54
CA ALA A 59 -9.77 -4.64 19.44
C ALA A 59 -10.26 -3.90 20.69
N ASP A 60 -9.44 -2.97 21.18
CA ASP A 60 -9.95 -1.91 22.06
C ASP A 60 -10.82 -0.91 21.30
N LYS A 61 -11.48 -0.01 22.05
CA LYS A 61 -12.22 1.10 21.47
C LYS A 61 -11.29 1.96 20.60
N PRO A 62 -11.68 2.28 19.35
CA PRO A 62 -10.82 3.03 18.47
C PRO A 62 -10.61 4.48 18.94
N THR A 63 -9.39 4.98 18.78
CA THR A 63 -9.06 6.40 18.99
C THR A 63 -9.62 7.26 17.87
N GLN A 64 -9.69 8.58 18.09
CA GLN A 64 -10.15 9.52 17.06
C GLN A 64 -9.33 9.43 15.75
N SER A 65 -8.01 9.27 15.86
CA SER A 65 -7.15 9.09 14.68
C SER A 65 -7.47 7.79 13.94
N GLN A 66 -7.77 6.70 14.64
CA GLN A 66 -8.16 5.43 14.03
C GLN A 66 -9.51 5.52 13.31
N ILE A 67 -10.49 6.23 13.88
CA ILE A 67 -11.79 6.47 13.24
C ILE A 67 -11.64 7.27 11.94
N ILE A 68 -10.86 8.35 11.98
CA ILE A 68 -10.56 9.16 10.78
C ILE A 68 -9.82 8.32 9.73
N GLY A 69 -8.82 7.55 10.15
CA GLY A 69 -8.07 6.64 9.27
C GLY A 69 -8.97 5.63 8.57
N GLN A 70 -9.90 5.02 9.31
CA GLN A 70 -10.88 4.08 8.77
C GLN A 70 -11.75 4.74 7.68
N ALA A 71 -12.32 5.91 7.95
CA ALA A 71 -13.13 6.64 6.98
C ALA A 71 -12.35 7.03 5.71
N MET A 72 -11.08 7.42 5.86
CA MET A 72 -10.19 7.71 4.73
C MET A 72 -9.92 6.45 3.90
N SER A 73 -9.64 5.31 4.55
CA SER A 73 -9.43 4.03 3.88
C SER A 73 -10.69 3.56 3.15
N ASP A 74 -11.88 3.66 3.76
CA ASP A 74 -13.16 3.31 3.12
C ASP A 74 -13.40 4.15 1.86
N LYS A 75 -13.21 5.47 1.94
CA LYS A 75 -13.33 6.36 0.79
C LYS A 75 -12.33 6.01 -0.31
N ALA A 76 -11.06 5.81 0.05
CA ALA A 76 -10.01 5.54 -0.91
C ALA A 76 -10.22 4.21 -1.65
N VAL A 77 -10.54 3.14 -0.91
CA VAL A 77 -10.86 1.81 -1.46
C VAL A 77 -12.11 1.85 -2.33
N GLY A 78 -13.20 2.48 -1.85
CA GLY A 78 -14.46 2.57 -2.59
C GLY A 78 -14.37 3.42 -3.87
N SER A 79 -13.44 4.39 -3.91
CA SER A 79 -13.20 5.25 -5.09
C SER A 79 -12.19 4.68 -6.10
N GLY A 80 -11.65 3.47 -5.84
CA GLY A 80 -10.69 2.81 -6.72
C GLY A 80 -11.29 2.57 -8.11
N LYS A 81 -10.55 2.94 -9.17
CA LYS A 81 -11.02 2.82 -10.56
C LYS A 81 -10.67 1.49 -11.22
N ILE A 82 -9.62 0.84 -10.75
CA ILE A 82 -9.19 -0.46 -11.25
C ILE A 82 -9.86 -1.54 -10.41
N THR A 83 -10.52 -2.47 -11.08
CA THR A 83 -11.26 -3.59 -10.47
C THR A 83 -10.33 -4.72 -10.06
N ALA A 84 -10.81 -5.60 -9.17
CA ALA A 84 -10.07 -6.80 -8.78
C ALA A 84 -9.80 -7.75 -9.98
N ALA A 85 -10.75 -7.83 -10.93
CA ALA A 85 -10.59 -8.63 -12.13
C ALA A 85 -9.47 -8.08 -13.03
N GLU A 86 -9.40 -6.77 -13.24
CA GLU A 86 -8.31 -6.14 -13.98
C GLU A 86 -6.95 -6.35 -13.31
N VAL A 87 -6.90 -6.31 -11.96
CA VAL A 87 -5.67 -6.67 -11.23
C VAL A 87 -5.30 -8.13 -11.46
N ALA A 88 -6.26 -9.05 -11.44
CA ALA A 88 -6.00 -10.45 -11.71
C ALA A 88 -5.41 -10.66 -13.12
N HIS A 89 -5.99 -10.03 -14.15
CA HIS A 89 -5.43 -10.09 -15.51
C HIS A 89 -3.97 -9.63 -15.57
N LYS A 90 -3.64 -8.50 -14.92
CA LYS A 90 -2.25 -8.02 -14.85
C LYS A 90 -1.30 -9.01 -14.18
N VAL A 91 -1.78 -9.75 -13.17
CA VAL A 91 -0.98 -10.79 -12.51
C VAL A 91 -0.72 -11.95 -13.45
N PHE A 92 -1.74 -12.46 -14.15
CA PHE A 92 -1.57 -13.55 -15.11
C PHE A 92 -0.62 -13.17 -16.24
N ASP A 93 -0.76 -11.97 -16.80
CA ASP A 93 0.14 -11.47 -17.86
C ASP A 93 1.59 -11.36 -17.38
N ALA A 94 1.79 -10.85 -16.16
CA ALA A 94 3.11 -10.71 -15.57
C ALA A 94 3.76 -12.06 -15.28
N VAL A 95 3.00 -13.02 -14.75
CA VAL A 95 3.50 -14.37 -14.49
C VAL A 95 3.86 -15.08 -15.80
N ALA A 96 3.03 -14.95 -16.84
CA ALA A 96 3.30 -15.53 -18.15
C ALA A 96 4.56 -14.95 -18.83
N SER A 97 4.91 -13.70 -18.54
CA SER A 97 6.07 -12.99 -19.11
C SER A 97 7.30 -12.97 -18.20
N GLY A 98 7.25 -13.57 -17.01
CA GLY A 98 8.34 -13.54 -16.04
C GLY A 98 8.61 -12.15 -15.44
N GLN A 99 7.62 -11.26 -15.44
CA GLN A 99 7.74 -9.91 -14.90
C GLN A 99 7.71 -9.92 -13.36
N PHE A 100 8.72 -9.30 -12.74
CA PHE A 100 8.82 -9.22 -11.29
C PHE A 100 7.87 -8.19 -10.66
N TYR A 101 8.04 -6.88 -10.91
CA TYR A 101 7.19 -5.85 -10.31
C TYR A 101 5.89 -5.66 -11.08
N ILE A 102 4.76 -5.86 -10.40
CA ILE A 102 3.42 -5.73 -10.98
C ILE A 102 2.70 -4.53 -10.34
N PHE A 103 2.57 -3.44 -11.09
CA PHE A 103 1.86 -2.24 -10.66
C PHE A 103 0.49 -2.15 -11.32
N SER A 104 -0.58 -2.11 -10.53
CA SER A 104 -1.93 -1.91 -11.09
C SER A 104 -2.20 -0.47 -11.52
N HIS A 105 -1.44 0.49 -10.98
CA HIS A 105 -1.61 1.94 -11.21
C HIS A 105 -0.25 2.60 -11.51
N PRO A 106 0.29 2.50 -12.73
CA PRO A 106 1.63 3.01 -13.05
C PRO A 106 1.76 4.53 -12.83
N LYS A 107 0.67 5.29 -12.98
CA LYS A 107 0.63 6.73 -12.70
C LYS A 107 0.80 7.08 -11.21
N ALA A 108 0.69 6.11 -10.29
CA ALA A 108 0.87 6.31 -8.86
C ALA A 108 2.35 6.27 -8.41
N LEU A 109 3.28 5.99 -9.32
CA LEU A 109 4.71 5.84 -9.00
C LEU A 109 5.45 7.16 -8.72
N ALA A 110 4.88 8.32 -9.06
CA ALA A 110 5.52 9.62 -8.79
C ALA A 110 5.87 9.82 -7.30
N SER A 111 4.96 9.39 -6.42
CA SER A 111 5.20 9.43 -4.96
C SER A 111 6.31 8.47 -4.50
N VAL A 112 6.49 7.35 -5.20
CA VAL A 112 7.58 6.40 -4.94
C VAL A 112 8.90 7.04 -5.34
N GLN A 113 8.96 7.66 -6.53
CA GLN A 113 10.14 8.39 -6.98
C GLN A 113 10.54 9.49 -5.98
N THR A 114 9.59 10.32 -5.56
CA THR A 114 9.84 11.39 -4.56
C THR A 114 10.43 10.81 -3.28
N ARG A 115 9.87 9.70 -2.77
CA ARG A 115 10.43 9.01 -1.59
C ARG A 115 11.85 8.53 -1.84
N MET A 116 12.14 7.93 -2.99
CA MET A 116 13.49 7.45 -3.30
C MET A 116 14.48 8.61 -3.39
N GLU A 117 14.06 9.75 -3.95
CA GLU A 117 14.86 10.98 -3.96
C GLU A 117 15.11 11.50 -2.54
N ASP A 118 14.10 11.52 -1.67
CA ASP A 118 14.28 11.91 -0.25
C ASP A 118 15.29 11.00 0.46
N VAL A 119 15.24 9.69 0.22
CA VAL A 119 16.19 8.72 0.78
C VAL A 119 17.60 8.97 0.24
N VAL A 120 17.76 9.03 -1.08
CA VAL A 120 19.07 9.18 -1.74
C VAL A 120 19.73 10.52 -1.38
N GLN A 121 18.94 11.58 -1.23
CA GLN A 121 19.42 12.93 -0.89
C GLN A 121 19.47 13.19 0.62
N ALA A 122 19.10 12.21 1.46
CA ALA A 122 19.01 12.36 2.92
C ALA A 122 18.16 13.57 3.37
N ARG A 123 17.05 13.83 2.66
CA ARG A 123 16.09 14.88 3.02
C ARG A 123 15.06 14.35 4.00
N ASN A 124 14.46 15.24 4.77
CA ASN A 124 13.26 14.90 5.51
C ASN A 124 12.16 14.42 4.54
N PRO A 125 11.31 13.44 4.92
CA PRO A 125 10.24 12.95 4.07
C PRO A 125 9.32 14.09 3.61
N THR A 126 9.11 14.18 2.29
CA THR A 126 8.24 15.18 1.67
C THR A 126 6.81 15.08 2.23
N ASP A 127 6.15 16.22 2.45
CA ASP A 127 4.76 16.27 2.94
C ASP A 127 3.85 15.52 1.95
N PRO A 128 3.17 14.43 2.37
CA PRO A 128 2.28 13.66 1.48
C PRO A 128 1.07 14.45 0.99
N PHE A 129 0.84 15.67 1.49
CA PHE A 129 -0.22 16.58 1.06
C PHE A 129 0.30 17.78 0.24
N ALA A 130 1.57 17.77 -0.21
CA ALA A 130 2.14 18.89 -0.96
C ALA A 130 1.31 19.30 -2.19
N ASP A 131 0.77 18.32 -2.93
CA ASP A 131 -0.07 18.57 -4.11
C ASP A 131 -1.52 18.97 -3.77
N LYS A 132 -1.95 18.77 -2.52
CA LYS A 132 -3.31 19.05 -2.03
C LYS A 132 -3.29 19.58 -0.58
N PRO A 133 -2.75 20.78 -0.34
CA PRO A 133 -2.53 21.31 1.00
C PRO A 133 -3.82 21.40 1.84
N GLU A 134 -4.96 21.64 1.19
CA GLU A 134 -6.28 21.72 1.82
C GLU A 134 -6.67 20.42 2.54
N LEU A 135 -6.32 19.25 1.97
CA LEU A 135 -6.57 17.96 2.61
C LEU A 135 -5.72 17.79 3.88
N GLY A 136 -4.47 18.24 3.83
CA GLY A 136 -3.57 18.23 4.98
C GLY A 136 -4.05 19.16 6.10
N GLN A 137 -4.54 20.35 5.75
CA GLN A 137 -5.12 21.30 6.72
C GLN A 137 -6.39 20.72 7.38
N GLN A 138 -7.30 20.18 6.58
CA GLN A 138 -8.52 19.55 7.09
C GLN A 138 -8.21 18.39 8.04
N LEU A 139 -7.27 17.51 7.67
CA LEU A 139 -6.86 16.39 8.50
C LEU A 139 -6.24 16.85 9.83
N ARG A 140 -5.36 17.86 9.79
CA ARG A 140 -4.77 18.45 11.02
C ARG A 140 -5.84 19.03 11.94
N ALA A 141 -6.84 19.73 11.38
CA ALA A 141 -7.95 20.28 12.17
C ALA A 141 -8.78 19.17 12.84
N GLN A 142 -9.15 18.12 12.09
CA GLN A 142 -9.91 16.98 12.62
C GLN A 142 -9.15 16.22 13.71
N LEU A 143 -7.83 16.03 13.56
CA LEU A 143 -7.01 15.32 14.54
C LEU A 143 -6.78 16.11 15.84
N ARG A 144 -6.81 17.45 15.79
CA ARG A 144 -6.57 18.33 16.95
C ARG A 144 -7.84 18.75 17.68
N ALA A 145 -9.01 18.43 17.14
CA ALA A 145 -10.31 18.82 17.70
C ALA A 145 -10.87 17.82 18.73
N GLY A 146 -10.20 16.68 18.97
CA GLY A 146 -10.54 15.69 19.99
C GLY A 146 -9.50 15.65 21.10
#